data_AF-A0A662FV38-F1
#
_entry.id   AF-A0A662FV38-F1
#
_cell.length_a   1.000
_cell.length_b   1.000
_cell.length_c   1.000
_cell.angle_alpha   90.00
_cell.angle_beta   90.00
_cell.angle_gamma   90.00
#
_symmetry.space_group_name_H-M   'P 1'
#
loop_
_entity.id
_entity.type
_entity.pdbx_description
1 polymer ?
#
loop_
_entity_poly.entity_id
_entity_poly.type
_entity_poly.pdbx_seq_one_letter_code
_entity_poly.pdbx_strand_id
1 'polypeptide(L)'
;MEVDGVTVYAICKECGGRIILNEDNEYVCSNCGLVYGFSDAKPSFHDITSRHFSHDPQCYSIGLGSNIFIERNNAEQWKGSLHNIIRMKKLVKYNIAIRMYKGKASCYRIFKALDIVCRKLNIPEYVKMRAFQLYLKALGLRGRGINYYKIAASALILAVKEHSLFIPPNKIIKTFRSMGHRVNKGDVLKVLLYFKHRLKYHYNMGVRANVNGYIKIILENIFANIEVRKQIKSKLEKLGY
;
A
#
# COMPACT_ATOMS: atom_id res chain seq x y z
N MET A 1 33.88 -7.40 -1.10
CA MET A 1 34.09 -8.68 -1.81
C MET A 1 33.74 -9.78 -0.82
N GLU A 2 32.69 -10.53 -1.10
CA GLU A 2 32.30 -11.69 -0.29
C GLU A 2 33.12 -12.89 -0.75
N VAL A 3 33.84 -13.51 0.18
CA VAL A 3 34.50 -14.80 -0.02
C VAL A 3 34.16 -15.62 1.21
N ASP A 4 33.58 -16.81 1.01
CA ASP A 4 33.20 -17.76 2.08
C ASP A 4 32.18 -17.22 3.11
N GLY A 5 31.22 -16.39 2.68
CA GLY A 5 30.15 -15.90 3.54
C GLY A 5 30.56 -14.86 4.59
N VAL A 6 31.83 -14.43 4.58
CA VAL A 6 32.35 -13.39 5.47
C VAL A 6 32.59 -12.11 4.67
N THR A 7 31.91 -11.03 5.07
CA THR A 7 32.12 -9.70 4.51
C THR A 7 33.50 -9.17 4.94
N VAL A 8 34.43 -9.06 3.99
CA VAL A 8 35.74 -8.45 4.24
C VAL A 8 35.60 -6.93 4.15
N TYR A 9 35.83 -6.23 5.26
CA TYR A 9 35.65 -4.78 5.35
C TYR A 9 36.93 -4.00 5.03
N ALA A 10 38.09 -4.49 5.51
CA ALA A 10 39.39 -3.84 5.34
C ALA A 10 40.56 -4.80 5.64
N ILE A 11 41.78 -4.30 5.47
CA ILE A 11 43.04 -5.00 5.78
C ILE A 11 43.64 -4.41 7.05
N CYS A 12 44.15 -5.28 7.93
CA CYS A 12 44.82 -4.91 9.16
C CYS A 12 46.14 -4.19 8.88
N LYS A 13 46.34 -3.03 9.52
CA LYS A 13 47.56 -2.21 9.39
C LYS A 13 48.79 -2.88 9.98
N GLU A 14 48.62 -3.74 10.99
CA GLU A 14 49.74 -4.36 11.70
C GLU A 14 50.27 -5.63 10.99
N CYS A 15 49.37 -6.51 10.53
CA CYS A 15 49.77 -7.82 10.02
C CYS A 15 49.27 -8.14 8.60
N GLY A 16 48.57 -7.20 7.95
CA GLY A 16 47.97 -7.43 6.63
C GLY A 16 46.82 -8.44 6.62
N GLY A 17 46.40 -8.96 7.78
CA GLY A 17 45.28 -9.89 7.90
C GLY A 17 43.93 -9.23 7.60
N ARG A 18 42.93 -10.03 7.25
CA ARG A 18 41.59 -9.51 6.91
C ARG A 18 40.85 -9.08 8.18
N ILE A 19 40.15 -7.95 8.11
CA ILE A 19 39.26 -7.51 9.20
C ILE A 19 37.87 -8.09 8.94
N ILE A 20 37.43 -8.91 9.89
CA ILE A 20 36.14 -9.59 9.91
C ILE A 20 35.27 -9.02 11.03
N LEU A 21 33.96 -9.22 10.94
CA LEU A 21 33.04 -8.90 12.02
C LEU A 21 32.79 -10.17 12.84
N ASN A 22 33.11 -10.15 14.13
CA ASN A 22 32.86 -11.25 15.05
C ASN A 22 31.39 -11.30 15.51
N GLU A 23 30.99 -12.41 16.14
CA GLU A 23 29.65 -12.61 16.71
C GLU A 23 29.28 -11.54 17.75
N ASP A 24 30.27 -10.98 18.45
CA ASP A 24 30.13 -9.88 19.40
C ASP A 24 29.98 -8.50 18.74
N ASN A 25 29.76 -8.45 17.41
CA ASN A 25 29.69 -7.22 16.61
C ASN A 25 30.96 -6.36 16.64
N GLU A 26 32.13 -6.98 16.85
CA GLU A 26 33.43 -6.32 16.84
C GLU A 26 34.15 -6.51 15.50
N TYR A 27 34.82 -5.46 15.01
CA TYR A 27 35.72 -5.55 13.86
C TYR A 27 37.08 -6.05 14.32
N VAL A 28 37.39 -7.32 14.04
CA VAL A 28 38.59 -8.00 14.51
C VAL A 28 39.43 -8.49 13.33
N CYS A 29 40.75 -8.39 13.44
CA CYS A 29 41.63 -9.00 12.46
C CYS A 29 41.67 -10.54 12.63
N SER A 30 41.35 -11.27 11.56
CA SER A 30 41.34 -12.74 11.55
C SER A 30 42.71 -13.40 11.78
N ASN A 31 43.80 -12.65 11.62
CA ASN A 31 45.17 -13.19 11.71
C ASN A 31 45.89 -12.82 13.02
N CYS A 32 45.66 -11.62 13.56
CA CYS A 32 46.35 -11.16 14.77
C CYS A 32 45.44 -10.86 15.96
N GLY A 33 44.11 -10.91 15.78
CA GLY A 33 43.16 -10.63 16.85
C GLY A 33 43.02 -9.16 17.22
N LEU A 34 43.65 -8.23 16.49
CA LEU A 34 43.53 -6.79 16.77
C LEU A 34 42.09 -6.30 16.54
N VAL A 35 41.51 -5.68 17.56
CA VAL A 35 40.17 -5.10 17.54
C VAL A 35 40.23 -3.65 17.08
N TYR A 36 39.53 -3.32 16.00
CA TYR A 36 39.48 -1.98 15.40
C TYR A 36 38.31 -1.13 15.90
N GLY A 37 37.30 -1.76 16.51
CA GLY A 37 36.14 -1.09 17.06
C GLY A 37 34.89 -1.96 16.99
N PHE A 38 33.78 -1.40 17.45
CA PHE A 38 32.47 -2.04 17.46
C PHE A 38 31.64 -1.57 16.26
N SER A 39 30.87 -2.47 15.66
CA SER A 39 29.77 -2.05 14.81
C SER A 39 28.62 -1.63 15.71
N ASP A 40 28.19 -0.37 15.60
CA ASP A 40 26.89 0.06 16.10
C ASP A 40 25.85 -0.67 15.25
N ALA A 41 25.51 -1.91 15.63
CA ALA A 41 24.45 -2.65 15.00
C ALA A 41 23.17 -1.82 15.14
N LYS A 42 22.77 -1.19 14.03
CA LYS A 42 21.48 -0.51 13.95
C LYS A 42 20.43 -1.54 14.36
N PRO A 43 19.44 -1.17 15.20
CA PRO A 43 18.42 -2.11 15.64
C PRO A 43 17.87 -2.84 14.42
N SER A 44 17.93 -4.16 14.47
CA SER A 44 17.50 -4.98 13.35
C SER A 44 16.02 -4.70 13.10
N PHE A 45 15.55 -4.86 11.87
CA PHE A 45 14.11 -4.71 11.58
C PHE A 45 13.26 -5.63 12.48
N HIS A 46 13.84 -6.75 12.90
CA HIS A 46 13.24 -7.69 13.84
C HIS A 46 12.99 -7.07 15.23
N ASP A 47 13.90 -6.24 15.75
CA ASP A 47 13.77 -5.52 17.03
C ASP A 47 12.66 -4.45 17.02
N ILE A 48 12.30 -3.98 15.82
CA ILE A 48 11.18 -3.04 15.61
C ILE A 48 9.86 -3.81 15.54
N THR A 49 9.85 -5.01 14.95
CA THR A 49 8.66 -5.87 14.82
C THR A 49 8.33 -6.71 16.05
N SER A 50 9.31 -7.01 16.91
CA SER A 50 9.16 -7.81 18.13
C SER A 50 8.54 -7.02 19.29
N ARG A 51 8.52 -5.68 19.21
CA ARG A 51 7.69 -4.87 20.10
C ARG A 51 6.24 -5.24 19.84
N HIS A 52 5.57 -5.79 20.85
CA HIS A 52 4.14 -6.03 20.82
C HIS A 52 3.42 -4.75 20.44
N PHE A 53 3.09 -4.61 19.16
CA PHE A 53 2.16 -3.61 18.71
C PHE A 53 0.83 -3.97 19.36
N SER A 54 0.44 -3.22 20.39
CA SER A 54 -0.84 -3.44 21.10
C SER A 54 -2.02 -3.39 20.13
N HIS A 55 -1.84 -2.74 18.97
CA HIS A 55 -2.78 -2.67 17.86
C HIS A 55 -2.04 -2.70 16.53
N ASP A 56 -2.66 -3.33 15.53
CA ASP A 56 -2.25 -3.30 14.11
C ASP A 56 -1.67 -1.93 13.77
N PRO A 57 -0.38 -1.82 13.38
CA PRO A 57 0.21 -0.57 12.95
C PRO A 57 -0.45 -0.21 11.62
N GLN A 58 -1.66 0.35 11.70
CA GLN A 58 -2.21 1.24 10.70
C GLN A 58 -1.33 2.50 10.77
N CYS A 59 -0.11 2.32 10.26
CA CYS A 59 0.82 3.33 9.84
C CYS A 59 0.12 4.10 8.73
N TYR A 60 -0.76 5.00 9.13
CA TYR A 60 -1.13 6.13 8.31
C TYR A 60 0.16 6.94 8.17
N SER A 61 0.98 6.58 7.18
CA SER A 61 2.25 7.17 6.74
C SER A 61 2.13 8.64 6.30
N ILE A 62 1.05 9.30 6.73
CA ILE A 62 0.64 10.66 6.40
C ILE A 62 1.09 11.63 7.50
N GLY A 63 1.58 11.13 8.66
CA GLY A 63 2.19 11.96 9.69
C GLY A 63 3.04 11.20 10.71
N LEU A 64 4.11 11.85 11.17
CA LEU A 64 5.07 11.38 12.18
C LEU A 64 4.57 11.59 13.63
N GLY A 65 3.28 11.43 13.88
CA GLY A 65 2.69 11.73 15.20
C GLY A 65 2.19 10.48 15.92
N SER A 66 2.40 10.43 17.24
CA SER A 66 1.84 9.40 18.11
C SER A 66 0.30 9.42 18.05
N ASN A 67 -0.30 8.26 17.87
CA ASN A 67 -1.75 8.11 17.99
C ASN A 67 -2.12 8.05 19.47
N ILE A 68 -3.06 8.91 19.88
CA ILE A 68 -3.76 8.73 21.16
C ILE A 68 -5.10 8.07 20.83
N PHE A 69 -5.30 6.87 21.36
CA PHE A 69 -6.57 6.13 21.27
C PHE A 69 -7.12 5.88 22.67
N ILE A 70 -8.43 5.68 22.71
CA ILE A 70 -9.16 5.26 23.91
C ILE A 70 -9.71 3.87 23.59
N GLU A 71 -9.23 2.86 24.30
CA GLU A 71 -9.76 1.51 24.17
C GLU A 71 -11.04 1.41 25.01
N ARG A 72 -12.16 1.13 24.35
CA ARG A 72 -13.47 1.06 25.03
C ARG A 72 -13.53 -0.02 26.11
N ASN A 73 -12.69 -1.05 26.00
CA ASN A 73 -12.76 -2.26 26.84
C ASN A 73 -11.64 -2.36 27.88
N ASN A 74 -10.76 -1.36 27.97
CA ASN A 74 -9.61 -1.45 28.84
C ASN A 74 -9.92 -0.88 30.23
N ALA A 75 -10.54 -1.69 31.09
CA ALA A 75 -11.02 -1.30 32.42
C ALA A 75 -9.96 -0.58 33.28
N GLU A 76 -8.67 -0.87 33.05
CA GLU A 76 -7.55 -0.23 33.72
C GLU A 76 -7.30 1.22 33.28
N GLN A 77 -7.52 1.53 32.00
CA GLN A 77 -7.48 2.91 31.48
C GLN A 77 -8.59 3.78 32.08
N TRP A 78 -9.67 3.13 32.55
CA TRP A 78 -10.89 3.76 33.07
C TRP A 78 -10.95 3.80 34.60
N LYS A 79 -9.90 3.41 35.33
CA LYS A 79 -9.80 3.50 36.80
C LYS A 79 -9.70 4.96 37.33
N GLY A 80 -10.39 5.91 36.70
CA GLY A 80 -10.40 7.32 37.05
C GLY A 80 -11.77 7.98 36.85
N SER A 81 -11.98 9.12 37.53
CA SER A 81 -13.20 9.94 37.45
C SER A 81 -13.70 10.17 36.01
N LEU A 82 -15.02 10.28 35.83
CA LEU A 82 -15.68 10.69 34.58
C LEU A 82 -15.04 11.95 33.95
N HIS A 83 -14.46 12.82 34.78
CA HIS A 83 -13.69 13.98 34.36
C HIS A 83 -12.49 13.62 33.47
N ASN A 84 -11.71 12.59 33.84
CA ASN A 84 -10.55 12.13 33.10
C ASN A 84 -10.96 11.53 31.75
N ILE A 85 -12.10 10.84 31.69
CA ILE A 85 -12.68 10.31 30.46
C ILE A 85 -13.00 11.41 29.47
N ILE A 86 -13.67 12.47 29.94
CA ILE A 86 -14.04 13.61 29.10
C ILE A 86 -12.77 14.33 28.62
N ARG A 87 -11.77 14.51 29.49
CA ARG A 87 -10.48 15.11 29.14
C ARG A 87 -9.74 14.29 28.09
N MET A 88 -9.69 12.96 28.24
CA MET A 88 -9.08 12.06 27.26
C MET A 88 -9.81 12.10 25.92
N LYS A 89 -11.15 12.11 25.91
CA LYS A 89 -11.94 12.27 24.68
C LYS A 89 -11.63 13.60 23.97
N LYS A 90 -11.46 14.70 24.73
CA LYS A 90 -11.03 15.99 24.19
C LYS A 90 -9.62 15.90 23.61
N LEU A 91 -8.67 15.29 24.30
CA LEU A 91 -7.30 15.10 23.82
C LEU A 91 -7.22 14.28 22.53
N VAL A 92 -7.97 13.17 22.42
CA VAL A 92 -8.08 12.40 21.18
C VAL A 92 -8.61 13.27 20.05
N LYS A 93 -9.67 14.06 20.30
CA LYS A 93 -10.24 14.96 19.30
C LYS A 93 -9.21 15.99 18.81
N TYR A 94 -8.44 16.59 19.72
CA TYR A 94 -7.38 17.54 19.36
C TYR A 94 -6.23 16.88 18.61
N ASN A 95 -5.78 15.70 19.04
CA ASN A 95 -4.73 14.96 18.35
C ASN A 95 -5.13 14.66 16.90
N ILE A 96 -6.36 14.16 16.68
CA ILE A 96 -6.89 13.93 15.34
C ILE A 96 -6.91 15.24 14.54
N ALA A 97 -7.41 16.34 15.12
CA ALA A 97 -7.45 17.63 14.42
C ALA A 97 -6.06 18.13 13.97
N ILE A 98 -5.06 18.04 14.85
CA ILE A 98 -3.67 18.44 14.57
C ILE A 98 -3.06 17.58 13.47
N ARG A 99 -3.25 16.25 13.53
CA ARG A 99 -2.70 15.32 12.53
C ARG A 99 -3.35 15.47 11.15
N MET A 100 -4.60 15.91 11.12
CA MET A 100 -5.37 16.10 9.90
C MET A 100 -5.17 17.49 9.27
N TYR A 101 -4.32 18.34 9.88
CA TYR A 101 -3.99 19.69 9.41
C TYR A 101 -3.30 19.71 8.02
N LYS A 102 -3.43 20.83 7.30
CA LYS A 102 -2.80 21.08 5.97
C LYS A 102 -3.07 20.00 4.91
N GLY A 103 -4.29 19.46 4.83
CA GLY A 103 -4.70 18.56 3.73
C GLY A 103 -4.34 17.07 3.94
N LYS A 104 -3.70 16.73 5.05
CA LYS A 104 -3.46 15.34 5.49
C LYS A 104 -4.77 14.57 5.72
N ALA A 105 -5.82 15.28 6.16
CA ALA A 105 -7.19 14.75 6.25
C ALA A 105 -7.67 14.11 4.95
N SER A 106 -7.43 14.78 3.83
CA SER A 106 -7.86 14.28 2.52
C SER A 106 -7.09 13.03 2.13
N CYS A 107 -5.78 12.99 2.38
CA CYS A 107 -4.96 11.81 2.10
C CYS A 107 -5.43 10.60 2.91
N TYR A 108 -5.78 10.80 4.18
CA TYR A 108 -6.32 9.75 5.05
C TYR A 108 -7.67 9.22 4.55
N ARG A 109 -8.59 10.13 4.21
CA ARG A 109 -9.89 9.76 3.64
C ARG A 109 -9.73 8.98 2.34
N ILE A 110 -8.78 9.39 1.48
CA ILE A 110 -8.47 8.69 0.23
C ILE A 110 -7.86 7.32 0.50
N PHE A 111 -6.94 7.20 1.45
CA PHE A 111 -6.36 5.90 1.81
C PHE A 111 -7.44 4.92 2.28
N LYS A 112 -8.33 5.36 3.17
CA LYS A 112 -9.50 4.56 3.59
C LYS A 112 -10.44 4.23 2.43
N ALA A 113 -10.69 5.18 1.54
CA ALA A 113 -11.53 4.92 0.38
C ALA A 113 -10.91 3.88 -0.56
N LEU A 114 -9.60 3.97 -0.81
CA LEU A 114 -8.86 2.98 -1.59
C LEU A 114 -8.89 1.60 -0.92
N ASP A 115 -8.72 1.54 0.39
CA ASP A 115 -8.79 0.29 1.16
C ASP A 115 -10.15 -0.40 1.03
N ILE A 116 -11.25 0.34 1.18
CA ILE A 116 -12.61 -0.18 0.97
C ILE A 116 -12.80 -0.66 -0.47
N VAL A 117 -12.37 0.12 -1.46
CA VAL A 117 -12.50 -0.25 -2.88
C VAL A 117 -11.67 -1.49 -3.21
N CYS A 118 -10.44 -1.58 -2.72
CA CYS A 118 -9.56 -2.72 -2.96
C CYS A 118 -10.14 -3.99 -2.32
N ARG A 119 -10.67 -3.92 -1.10
CA ARG A 119 -11.36 -5.04 -0.45
C ARG A 119 -12.59 -5.49 -1.24
N LYS A 120 -13.43 -4.56 -1.73
CA LYS A 120 -14.61 -4.90 -2.55
C LYS A 120 -14.26 -5.55 -3.88
N LEU A 121 -13.09 -5.23 -4.44
CA LEU A 121 -12.64 -5.73 -5.73
C LEU A 121 -11.62 -6.87 -5.62
N ASN A 122 -11.32 -7.33 -4.40
CA ASN A 122 -10.26 -8.31 -4.10
C ASN A 122 -8.91 -7.93 -4.73
N ILE A 123 -8.55 -6.64 -4.65
CA ILE A 123 -7.27 -6.12 -5.11
C ILE A 123 -6.24 -6.31 -3.99
N PRO A 124 -5.05 -6.87 -4.29
CA PRO A 124 -4.04 -7.11 -3.27
C PRO A 124 -3.37 -5.82 -2.77
N GLU A 125 -2.82 -5.90 -1.56
CA GLU A 125 -2.29 -4.77 -0.80
C GLU A 125 -1.18 -3.99 -1.54
N TYR A 126 -0.29 -4.71 -2.23
CA TYR A 126 0.83 -4.08 -2.96
C TYR A 126 0.33 -3.11 -4.05
N VAL A 127 -0.79 -3.42 -4.70
CA VAL A 127 -1.41 -2.55 -5.72
C VAL A 127 -2.06 -1.34 -5.07
N LYS A 128 -2.68 -1.52 -3.90
CA LYS A 128 -3.24 -0.41 -3.12
C LYS A 128 -2.14 0.57 -2.72
N MET A 129 -1.03 0.06 -2.21
CA MET A 129 0.14 0.86 -1.83
C MET A 129 0.72 1.60 -3.04
N ARG A 130 0.84 0.91 -4.18
CA ARG A 130 1.27 1.53 -5.44
C ARG A 130 0.33 2.64 -5.90
N ALA A 131 -0.98 2.40 -5.87
CA ALA A 131 -2.00 3.39 -6.20
C ALA A 131 -1.92 4.62 -5.29
N PHE A 132 -1.67 4.41 -3.99
CA PHE A 132 -1.52 5.49 -3.03
C PHE A 132 -0.26 6.32 -3.29
N GLN A 133 0.87 5.69 -3.63
CA GLN A 133 2.09 6.39 -4.05
C GLN A 133 1.84 7.28 -5.28
N LEU A 134 1.16 6.74 -6.30
CA LEU A 134 0.81 7.48 -7.51
C LEU A 134 -0.13 8.65 -7.20
N TYR A 135 -1.10 8.46 -6.29
CA TYR A 135 -1.95 9.53 -5.79
C TYR A 135 -1.15 10.66 -5.12
N LEU A 136 -0.18 10.32 -4.26
CA LEU A 136 0.65 11.32 -3.57
C LEU A 136 1.47 12.13 -4.57
N LYS A 137 2.08 11.48 -5.56
CA LYS A 137 2.81 12.16 -6.67
C LYS A 137 1.89 13.09 -7.46
N ALA A 138 0.62 12.70 -7.57
CA ALA A 138 -0.40 13.43 -8.28
C ALA A 138 -1.10 14.51 -7.42
N LEU A 139 -0.73 14.75 -6.15
CA LEU A 139 -1.40 15.77 -5.33
C LEU A 139 -1.21 17.20 -5.85
N GLY A 140 -0.11 17.46 -6.57
CA GLY A 140 0.15 18.74 -7.24
C GLY A 140 -0.81 19.06 -8.39
N LEU A 141 -1.72 18.13 -8.75
CA LEU A 141 -2.67 18.26 -9.86
C LEU A 141 -3.87 19.16 -9.65
N ARG A 142 -3.97 19.82 -8.51
CA ARG A 142 -5.18 20.57 -8.17
C ARG A 142 -5.39 21.74 -9.12
N GLY A 143 -6.15 21.50 -10.18
CA GLY A 143 -6.80 22.51 -11.00
C GLY A 143 -8.28 22.65 -10.64
N ARG A 144 -8.94 23.70 -11.14
CA ARG A 144 -10.38 23.92 -10.98
C ARG A 144 -11.16 22.69 -11.49
N GLY A 145 -11.78 21.94 -10.57
CA GLY A 145 -12.69 20.81 -10.90
C GLY A 145 -12.17 19.38 -10.69
N ILE A 146 -10.88 19.19 -10.33
CA ILE A 146 -10.32 17.85 -10.07
C ILE A 146 -10.36 17.55 -8.56
N ASN A 147 -11.30 16.68 -8.17
CA ASN A 147 -11.47 16.18 -6.81
C ASN A 147 -10.45 15.07 -6.48
N TYR A 148 -10.09 14.92 -5.20
CA TYR A 148 -9.18 13.90 -4.67
C TYR A 148 -9.55 12.48 -5.08
N TYR A 149 -10.85 12.17 -5.07
CA TYR A 149 -11.36 10.85 -5.45
C TYR A 149 -11.18 10.56 -6.95
N LYS A 150 -11.21 11.59 -7.81
CA LYS A 150 -10.94 11.43 -9.25
C LYS A 150 -9.47 11.06 -9.47
N ILE A 151 -8.56 11.70 -8.71
CA ILE A 151 -7.13 11.38 -8.74
C ILE A 151 -6.89 9.97 -8.22
N ALA A 152 -7.48 9.61 -7.08
CA ALA A 152 -7.35 8.28 -6.48
C ALA A 152 -7.87 7.16 -7.40
N ALA A 153 -9.05 7.34 -8.01
CA ALA A 153 -9.61 6.36 -8.95
C ALA A 153 -8.70 6.17 -10.17
N SER A 154 -8.14 7.27 -10.69
CA SER A 154 -7.21 7.24 -11.83
C SER A 154 -5.89 6.55 -11.47
N ALA A 155 -5.36 6.85 -10.27
CA ALA A 155 -4.14 6.23 -9.75
C ALA A 155 -4.32 4.71 -9.53
N LEU A 156 -5.49 4.27 -9.05
CA LEU A 156 -5.81 2.86 -8.89
C LEU A 156 -5.89 2.15 -10.24
N ILE A 157 -6.55 2.75 -11.24
CA ILE A 157 -6.58 2.21 -12.61
C ILE A 157 -5.17 2.06 -13.17
N LEU A 158 -4.29 3.03 -12.91
CA LEU A 158 -2.92 3.00 -13.37
C LEU A 158 -2.11 1.87 -12.70
N ALA A 159 -2.22 1.74 -11.38
CA ALA A 159 -1.55 0.70 -10.60
C ALA A 159 -2.00 -0.72 -11.00
N VAL A 160 -3.30 -0.91 -11.21
CA VAL A 160 -3.86 -2.19 -11.68
C VAL A 160 -3.27 -2.58 -13.03
N LYS A 161 -3.14 -1.61 -13.95
CA LYS A 161 -2.54 -1.85 -15.27
C LYS A 161 -1.04 -2.12 -15.21
N GLU A 162 -0.31 -1.45 -14.32
CA GLU A 162 1.12 -1.68 -14.10
C GLU A 162 1.39 -3.12 -13.64
N HIS A 163 0.58 -3.63 -12.72
CA HIS A 163 0.70 -5.00 -12.22
C HIS A 163 0.00 -6.07 -13.07
N SER A 164 -0.40 -5.73 -14.31
CA SER A 164 -1.09 -6.64 -15.24
C SER A 164 -2.34 -7.32 -14.65
N LEU A 165 -3.01 -6.66 -13.70
CA LEU A 165 -4.27 -7.13 -13.14
C LEU A 165 -5.43 -6.71 -14.05
N PHE A 166 -6.33 -7.64 -14.32
CA PHE A 166 -7.46 -7.40 -15.21
C PHE A 166 -8.69 -7.00 -14.42
N ILE A 167 -8.85 -5.69 -14.22
CA ILE A 167 -10.06 -5.10 -13.65
C ILE A 167 -10.56 -4.00 -14.59
N PRO A 168 -11.82 -4.07 -15.06
CA PRO A 168 -12.35 -3.06 -15.95
C PRO A 168 -12.35 -1.69 -15.24
N PRO A 169 -11.84 -0.61 -15.88
CA PRO A 169 -11.87 0.73 -15.30
C PRO A 169 -13.29 1.17 -14.90
N ASN A 170 -14.29 0.72 -15.66
CA ASN A 170 -15.70 0.94 -15.36
C ASN A 170 -16.14 0.33 -14.03
N LYS A 171 -15.61 -0.85 -13.66
CA LYS A 171 -15.92 -1.51 -12.38
C LYS A 171 -15.37 -0.68 -11.22
N ILE A 172 -14.15 -0.19 -11.34
CA ILE A 172 -13.53 0.71 -10.36
C ILE A 172 -14.35 2.00 -10.22
N ILE A 173 -14.70 2.67 -11.32
CA ILE A 173 -15.50 3.91 -11.28
C ILE A 173 -16.88 3.65 -10.65
N LYS A 174 -17.55 2.53 -10.97
CA LYS A 174 -18.82 2.15 -10.34
C LYS A 174 -18.67 1.93 -8.84
N THR A 175 -17.59 1.29 -8.38
CA THR A 175 -17.37 1.10 -6.92
C THR A 175 -17.17 2.43 -6.20
N PHE A 176 -16.38 3.37 -6.75
CA PHE A 176 -16.25 4.71 -6.17
C PHE A 176 -17.59 5.46 -6.13
N ARG A 177 -18.41 5.34 -7.17
CA ARG A 177 -19.76 5.92 -7.20
C ARG A 177 -20.69 5.30 -6.16
N SER A 178 -20.63 3.98 -5.97
CA SER A 178 -21.43 3.27 -4.95
C SER A 178 -21.14 3.74 -3.52
N MET A 179 -19.97 4.34 -3.29
CA MET A 179 -19.59 4.96 -2.02
C MET A 179 -20.01 6.43 -1.91
N GLY A 180 -20.76 6.96 -2.88
CA GLY A 180 -21.21 8.35 -2.92
C GLY A 180 -20.21 9.34 -3.51
N HIS A 181 -19.10 8.88 -4.10
CA HIS A 181 -18.10 9.77 -4.68
C HIS A 181 -18.44 10.18 -6.12
N ARG A 182 -18.28 11.49 -6.42
CA ARG A 182 -18.49 12.06 -7.76
C ARG A 182 -17.29 11.81 -8.66
N VAL A 183 -17.26 10.64 -9.29
CA VAL A 183 -16.22 10.24 -10.27
C VAL A 183 -16.84 9.99 -11.63
N ASN A 184 -16.43 10.73 -12.66
CA ASN A 184 -16.88 10.52 -14.04
C ASN A 184 -15.78 9.97 -14.94
N LYS A 185 -16.17 9.25 -16.01
CA LYS A 185 -15.21 8.65 -16.97
C LYS A 185 -14.33 9.71 -17.62
N GLY A 186 -14.92 10.82 -18.08
CA GLY A 186 -14.19 11.92 -18.70
C GLY A 186 -13.18 12.57 -17.75
N ASP A 187 -13.52 12.72 -16.47
CA ASP A 187 -12.60 13.25 -15.45
C ASP A 187 -11.40 12.32 -15.22
N VAL A 188 -11.67 11.01 -15.13
CA VAL A 188 -10.61 9.99 -14.97
C VAL A 188 -9.68 10.00 -16.17
N LEU A 189 -10.21 10.11 -17.39
CA LEU A 189 -9.40 10.21 -18.61
C LEU A 189 -8.51 11.46 -18.61
N LYS A 190 -9.04 12.64 -18.21
CA LYS A 190 -8.24 13.86 -18.08
C LYS A 190 -7.06 13.68 -17.13
N VAL A 191 -7.29 13.05 -15.98
CA VAL A 191 -6.24 12.77 -15.00
C VAL A 191 -5.23 11.75 -15.54
N LEU A 192 -5.68 10.69 -16.22
CA LEU A 192 -4.78 9.71 -16.85
C LEU A 192 -3.90 10.32 -17.95
N LEU A 193 -4.44 11.22 -18.77
CA LEU A 193 -3.66 11.97 -19.75
C LEU A 193 -2.58 12.82 -19.06
N TYR A 194 -2.89 13.44 -17.93
CA TYR A 194 -1.87 14.14 -17.16
C TYR A 194 -0.77 13.23 -16.64
N PHE A 195 -1.12 12.05 -16.08
CA PHE A 195 -0.12 11.07 -15.67
C PHE A 195 0.85 10.74 -16.81
N LYS A 196 0.33 10.60 -18.03
CA LYS A 196 1.14 10.35 -19.23
C LYS A 196 2.04 11.54 -19.60
N HIS A 197 1.48 12.75 -19.68
CA HIS A 197 2.20 13.90 -20.23
C HIS A 197 3.12 14.60 -19.23
N ARG A 198 2.67 14.77 -17.97
CA ARG A 198 3.40 15.56 -16.96
C ARG A 198 4.28 14.72 -16.06
N LEU A 199 3.83 13.52 -15.71
CA LEU A 199 4.64 12.59 -14.92
C LEU A 199 5.46 11.65 -15.80
N LYS A 200 5.36 11.78 -17.14
CA LYS A 200 6.00 10.90 -18.15
C LYS A 200 5.85 9.42 -17.79
N TYR A 201 4.69 9.07 -17.25
CA TYR A 201 4.46 7.73 -16.74
C TYR A 201 4.01 6.83 -17.88
N HIS A 202 4.92 5.98 -18.33
CA HIS A 202 4.66 4.97 -19.34
C HIS A 202 4.57 3.61 -18.65
N TYR A 203 3.45 2.92 -18.84
CA TYR A 203 3.32 1.53 -18.45
C TYR A 203 3.16 0.71 -19.73
N ASN A 204 4.00 -0.32 -19.88
CA ASN A 204 3.93 -1.24 -20.99
C ASN A 204 2.98 -2.39 -20.63
N MET A 205 1.70 -2.26 -20.96
CA MET A 205 0.84 -3.43 -21.03
C MET A 205 0.93 -4.02 -22.44
N GLY A 206 1.32 -5.29 -22.53
CA GLY A 206 1.19 -6.05 -23.77
C GLY A 206 -0.27 -6.10 -24.19
N VAL A 207 -0.59 -5.66 -25.41
CA VAL A 207 -1.96 -5.62 -25.94
C VAL A 207 -2.63 -6.99 -25.85
N ARG A 208 -1.87 -8.06 -26.13
CA ARG A 208 -2.32 -9.46 -26.04
C ARG A 208 -2.76 -9.85 -24.63
N ALA A 209 -1.99 -9.45 -23.60
CA ALA A 209 -2.34 -9.72 -22.21
C ALA A 209 -3.65 -9.01 -21.84
N ASN A 210 -3.80 -7.76 -22.26
CA ASN A 210 -5.01 -6.97 -22.03
C ASN A 210 -6.25 -7.61 -22.67
N VAL A 211 -6.15 -8.04 -23.93
CA VAL A 211 -7.24 -8.71 -24.64
C VAL A 211 -7.61 -10.02 -23.94
N ASN A 212 -6.63 -10.86 -23.61
CA ASN A 212 -6.87 -12.12 -22.90
C ASN A 212 -7.56 -11.92 -21.54
N GLY A 213 -7.19 -10.86 -20.82
CA GLY A 213 -7.84 -10.49 -19.57
C GLY A 213 -9.31 -10.12 -19.73
N TYR A 214 -9.66 -9.34 -20.75
CA TYR A 214 -11.06 -9.04 -21.06
C TYR A 214 -11.84 -10.28 -21.49
N ILE A 215 -11.23 -11.16 -22.30
CA ILE A 215 -11.83 -12.43 -22.70
C ILE A 215 -12.15 -13.27 -21.46
N LYS A 216 -11.23 -13.40 -20.50
CA LYS A 216 -11.47 -14.14 -19.26
C LYS A 216 -12.68 -13.60 -18.49
N ILE A 217 -12.77 -12.28 -18.31
CA ILE A 217 -13.89 -11.65 -17.60
C ILE A 217 -15.21 -11.84 -18.37
N ILE A 218 -15.19 -11.71 -19.69
CA ILE A 218 -16.37 -11.91 -20.53
C ILE A 218 -16.84 -13.37 -20.42
N LEU A 219 -15.93 -14.33 -20.53
CA LEU A 219 -16.23 -15.75 -20.36
C LEU A 219 -16.80 -16.03 -18.97
N GLU A 220 -16.18 -15.53 -17.90
CA GLU A 220 -16.70 -15.67 -16.52
C GLU A 220 -18.14 -15.14 -16.40
N ASN A 221 -18.44 -13.98 -16.99
CA ASN A 221 -19.79 -13.41 -16.97
C ASN A 221 -20.78 -14.21 -17.83
N ILE A 222 -20.35 -14.76 -18.97
CA ILE A 222 -21.17 -15.59 -19.84
C ILE A 222 -21.51 -16.92 -19.14
N PHE A 223 -20.52 -17.57 -18.52
CA PHE A 223 -20.71 -18.82 -17.79
C PHE A 223 -21.47 -18.65 -16.47
N ALA A 224 -21.45 -17.45 -15.87
CA ALA A 224 -22.29 -17.12 -14.73
C ALA A 224 -23.78 -16.99 -15.09
N ASN A 225 -24.12 -16.78 -16.37
CA ASN A 225 -25.51 -16.69 -16.81
C ASN A 225 -26.15 -18.10 -16.88
N ILE A 226 -27.20 -18.30 -16.09
CA ILE A 226 -27.92 -19.56 -15.94
C ILE A 226 -28.54 -20.00 -17.28
N GLU A 227 -29.06 -19.08 -18.08
CA GLU A 227 -29.69 -19.38 -19.37
C GLU A 227 -28.66 -19.90 -20.38
N VAL A 228 -27.50 -19.25 -20.45
CA VAL A 228 -26.41 -19.66 -21.34
C VAL A 228 -25.90 -21.04 -20.91
N ARG A 229 -25.77 -21.29 -19.61
CA ARG A 229 -25.36 -22.59 -19.10
C ARG A 229 -26.37 -23.69 -19.45
N LYS A 230 -27.67 -23.41 -19.41
CA LYS A 230 -28.73 -24.33 -19.85
C LYS A 230 -28.68 -24.59 -21.37
N GLN A 231 -28.45 -23.55 -22.18
CA GLN A 231 -28.31 -23.70 -23.64
C GLN A 231 -27.06 -24.48 -24.06
N ILE A 232 -25.95 -24.32 -23.33
CA ILE A 232 -24.73 -25.10 -23.57
C ILE A 232 -24.97 -26.56 -23.21
N LYS A 233 -25.60 -26.85 -22.05
CA LYS A 233 -25.96 -28.22 -21.66
C LYS A 233 -26.87 -28.90 -22.68
N SER A 234 -27.93 -28.24 -23.12
CA SER A 234 -28.86 -28.83 -24.10
C SER A 234 -28.23 -29.05 -25.48
N LYS A 235 -27.21 -28.28 -25.86
CA LYS A 235 -26.42 -28.52 -27.07
C LYS A 235 -25.40 -29.65 -26.91
N LEU A 236 -24.78 -29.78 -25.73
CA LEU A 236 -23.86 -30.89 -25.43
C LEU A 236 -24.60 -32.23 -25.41
N GLU A 237 -25.77 -32.28 -24.77
CA GLU A 237 -26.65 -33.47 -24.75
C GLU A 237 -27.09 -33.88 -26.17
N LYS A 238 -27.30 -32.92 -27.07
CA LYS A 238 -27.61 -33.18 -28.49
C LYS A 238 -26.42 -33.67 -29.32
N LEU A 239 -25.19 -33.43 -28.85
CA LEU A 239 -23.95 -33.85 -29.52
C LEU A 239 -23.41 -35.18 -28.98
N GLY A 240 -24.09 -35.80 -28.01
CA GLY A 240 -23.71 -37.11 -27.46
C GLY A 240 -22.59 -37.07 -26.43
N TYR A 241 -22.37 -35.92 -25.77
CA TYR A 241 -21.45 -35.74 -24.64
C TYR A 241 -22.18 -35.39 -23.35
#